data_AF-A0A7D9DQ53-F1
#
_entry.id   AF-A0A7D9DQ53-F1
#
_cell.length_a   1.000
_cell.length_b   1.000
_cell.length_c   1.000
_cell.angle_alpha   90.00
_cell.angle_beta   90.00
_cell.angle_gamma   90.00
#
_symmetry.space_group_name_H-M   'P 1'
#
loop_
_entity.id
_entity.type
_entity.pdbx_description
1 polymer ?
#
loop_
_entity_poly.entity_id
_entity_poly.type
_entity_poly.pdbx_seq_one_letter_code
_entity_poly.pdbx_strand_id
1 'polypeptide(L)'
;MLEQLSNPLHYLSTSDNRTKLHLDRVKEWSDKWLVQQQITDKIANWVVNLEPKAGVAFGNVKTHKNNNPLRLITDCGTAIERLSVFTEFYLKPLAQKLPAFIKDTTHLINEIDKLNKKGPLPPDTLLVS
;
A
#
# COMPACT_ATOMS: atom_id res chain seq x y z
N MET A 1 -12.58 -11.84 18.22
CA MET A 1 -11.47 -11.65 17.23
C MET A 1 -11.95 -11.94 15.81
N LEU A 2 -12.45 -13.15 15.53
CA LEU A 2 -13.03 -13.53 14.23
C LEU A 2 -14.30 -12.73 13.86
N GLU A 3 -15.11 -12.31 14.85
CA GLU A 3 -16.32 -11.49 14.64
C GLU A 3 -16.05 -10.17 13.89
N GLN A 4 -14.85 -9.59 14.02
CA GLN A 4 -14.50 -8.38 13.28
C GLN A 4 -14.25 -8.65 11.80
N LEU A 5 -13.87 -9.89 11.43
CA LEU A 5 -13.72 -10.33 10.04
C LEU A 5 -15.05 -10.70 9.39
N SER A 6 -16.14 -10.71 10.18
CA SER A 6 -17.50 -10.96 9.70
C SER A 6 -18.16 -9.73 9.09
N ASN A 7 -17.51 -8.57 9.12
CA ASN A 7 -18.07 -7.33 8.60
C ASN A 7 -18.07 -7.34 7.04
N PRO A 8 -19.25 -7.45 6.39
CA PRO A 8 -19.33 -7.57 4.94
C PRO A 8 -19.02 -6.27 4.20
N LEU A 9 -18.97 -5.12 4.90
CA LEU A 9 -18.52 -3.85 4.31
C LEU A 9 -17.01 -3.85 4.01
N HIS A 10 -16.23 -4.68 4.72
CA HIS A 10 -14.78 -4.67 4.63
C HIS A 10 -14.20 -6.00 4.16
N TYR A 11 -14.90 -7.11 4.39
CA TYR A 11 -14.41 -8.45 4.08
C TYR A 11 -15.43 -9.25 3.29
N LEU A 12 -14.94 -9.97 2.29
CA LEU A 12 -15.70 -10.96 1.55
C LEU A 12 -15.19 -12.33 1.95
N SER A 13 -16.09 -13.19 2.44
CA SER A 13 -15.75 -14.59 2.69
C SER A 13 -15.46 -15.29 1.36
N THR A 14 -14.43 -16.13 1.34
CA THR A 14 -14.03 -16.92 0.18
C THR A 14 -14.03 -18.40 0.55
N SER A 15 -14.59 -19.23 -0.33
CA SER A 15 -14.65 -20.68 -0.15
C SER A 15 -13.31 -21.39 -0.35
N ASP A 16 -12.36 -20.74 -1.03
CA ASP A 16 -11.18 -21.38 -1.62
C ASP A 16 -9.94 -20.47 -1.55
N ASN A 17 -8.77 -21.09 -1.66
CA ASN A 17 -7.48 -20.39 -1.67
C ASN A 17 -7.23 -19.75 -3.05
N ARG A 18 -7.29 -18.42 -3.11
CA ARG A 18 -7.12 -17.63 -4.33
C ARG A 18 -5.67 -17.30 -4.72
N THR A 19 -4.68 -17.91 -4.06
CA THR A 19 -3.25 -17.62 -4.32
C THR A 19 -2.89 -17.81 -5.80
N LYS A 20 -3.33 -18.91 -6.41
CA LYS A 20 -3.07 -19.20 -7.83
C LYS A 20 -3.71 -18.16 -8.75
N LEU A 21 -4.95 -17.77 -8.48
CA LEU A 21 -5.65 -16.72 -9.23
C LEU A 21 -4.85 -15.41 -9.24
N HIS A 22 -4.34 -15.00 -8.08
CA HIS A 22 -3.53 -13.78 -7.98
C HIS A 22 -2.17 -13.92 -8.69
N LEU A 23 -1.52 -15.08 -8.57
CA LEU A 23 -0.27 -15.35 -9.29
C LEU A 23 -0.46 -15.26 -10.81
N ASP A 24 -1.48 -15.93 -11.33
CA ASP A 24 -1.77 -15.95 -12.77
C ASP A 24 -2.07 -14.53 -13.27
N ARG A 25 -2.79 -13.72 -12.48
CA ARG A 25 -3.02 -12.31 -12.80
C ARG A 25 -1.74 -11.48 -12.86
N VAL A 26 -0.78 -11.71 -11.97
CA VAL A 26 0.52 -11.02 -12.00
C VAL A 26 1.32 -11.44 -13.23
N LYS A 27 1.30 -12.73 -13.60
CA LYS A 27 1.93 -13.22 -14.83
C LYS A 27 1.36 -12.57 -16.08
N GLU A 28 0.03 -12.51 -16.22
CA GLU A 28 -0.64 -11.85 -17.36
C GLU A 28 -0.15 -10.41 -17.55
N TRP A 29 -0.04 -9.65 -16.45
CA TRP A 29 0.45 -8.27 -16.50
C TRP A 29 1.94 -8.19 -16.85
N SER A 30 2.76 -9.04 -16.23
CA SER A 30 4.19 -9.13 -16.51
C SER A 30 4.44 -9.42 -17.99
N ASP A 31 3.75 -10.41 -18.55
CA ASP A 31 3.87 -10.80 -19.96
C ASP A 31 3.41 -9.67 -20.88
N LYS A 32 2.30 -9.01 -20.56
CA LYS A 32 1.84 -7.83 -21.30
C LYS A 32 2.89 -6.72 -21.33
N TRP A 33 3.49 -6.39 -20.18
CA TRP A 33 4.52 -5.34 -20.10
C TRP A 33 5.79 -5.73 -20.85
N LEU A 34 6.16 -7.01 -20.83
CA LEU A 34 7.31 -7.53 -21.57
C LEU A 34 7.09 -7.45 -23.08
N VAL A 35 5.93 -7.90 -23.58
CA VAL A 35 5.56 -7.81 -25.01
C VAL A 35 5.54 -6.36 -25.49
N GLN A 36 5.09 -5.44 -24.63
CA GLN A 36 5.08 -4.01 -24.91
C GLN A 36 6.45 -3.34 -24.73
N GLN A 37 7.51 -4.10 -24.40
CA GLN A 37 8.86 -3.61 -24.16
C GLN A 37 8.95 -2.53 -23.07
N GLN A 38 8.01 -2.53 -22.12
CA GLN A 38 7.97 -1.60 -20.99
C GLN A 38 8.89 -2.03 -19.84
N ILE A 39 9.19 -3.33 -19.78
CA ILE A 39 10.11 -3.93 -18.82
C ILE A 39 11.04 -4.91 -19.54
N THR A 40 12.17 -5.23 -18.91
CA THR A 40 13.10 -6.24 -19.42
C THR A 40 12.69 -7.65 -18.99
N ASP A 41 13.21 -8.69 -19.65
CA ASP A 41 12.98 -10.09 -19.25
C ASP A 41 13.36 -10.34 -17.79
N LYS A 42 14.44 -9.71 -17.32
CA LYS A 42 14.88 -9.82 -15.92
C LYS A 42 13.84 -9.26 -14.95
N ILE A 43 13.23 -8.13 -15.27
CA ILE A 43 12.18 -7.52 -14.43
C ILE A 43 10.91 -8.38 -14.50
N ALA A 44 10.50 -8.83 -15.68
CA ALA A 44 9.33 -9.68 -15.86
C ALA A 44 9.44 -10.97 -15.02
N ASN A 45 10.57 -11.68 -15.13
CA ASN A 45 10.83 -12.87 -14.33
C ASN A 45 10.91 -12.60 -12.82
N TRP A 46 11.42 -11.43 -12.43
CA TRP A 46 11.54 -11.09 -11.02
C TRP A 46 10.18 -10.71 -10.41
N VAL A 47 9.35 -9.91 -11.09
CA VAL A 47 8.05 -9.43 -10.60
C VAL A 47 7.11 -10.58 -10.27
N VAL A 48 7.18 -11.69 -11.01
CA VAL A 48 6.39 -12.90 -10.74
C VAL A 48 7.01 -13.66 -9.56
N ASN A 49 6.31 -13.70 -8.43
CA ASN A 49 6.70 -14.54 -7.30
C ASN A 49 6.27 -16.00 -7.56
N LEU A 50 7.18 -16.87 -8.00
CA LEU A 50 6.87 -18.24 -8.42
C LEU A 50 6.44 -19.19 -7.30
N GLU A 51 6.78 -18.88 -6.05
CA GLU A 51 6.41 -19.67 -4.88
C GLU A 51 5.58 -18.84 -3.88
N PRO A 52 4.40 -18.35 -4.30
CA PRO A 52 3.62 -17.47 -3.46
C PRO A 52 2.88 -18.26 -2.38
N LYS A 53 2.75 -17.64 -1.21
CA LYS A 53 1.91 -18.11 -0.11
C LYS A 53 0.58 -17.38 -0.11
N ALA A 54 -0.43 -18.02 0.47
CA ALA A 54 -1.69 -17.34 0.75
C ALA A 54 -1.45 -16.18 1.72
N GLY A 55 -2.00 -15.02 1.42
CA GLY A 55 -1.95 -13.89 2.34
C GLY A 55 -2.71 -14.24 3.61
N VAL A 56 -2.00 -14.32 4.72
CA VAL A 56 -2.60 -14.50 6.04
C VAL A 56 -2.72 -13.12 6.67
N ALA A 57 -3.95 -12.75 7.02
CA ALA A 57 -4.15 -11.58 7.84
C ALA A 57 -3.94 -11.97 9.31
N PHE A 58 -2.92 -11.40 9.93
CA PHE A 58 -2.77 -11.39 11.37
C PHE A 58 -3.00 -9.97 11.86
N GLY A 59 -3.08 -9.74 13.17
CA GLY A 59 -3.25 -8.37 13.61
C GLY A 59 -2.96 -8.11 15.06
N ASN A 60 -2.68 -6.83 15.31
CA ASN A 60 -2.49 -6.31 16.66
C ASN A 60 -3.79 -5.67 17.11
N VAL A 61 -4.28 -6.06 18.29
CA VAL A 61 -5.46 -5.45 18.88
C VAL A 61 -5.12 -3.99 19.25
N LYS A 62 -5.90 -3.04 18.73
CA LYS A 62 -5.78 -1.62 19.11
C LYS A 62 -6.52 -1.40 20.43
N THR A 63 -5.87 -1.75 21.54
CA THR A 63 -6.42 -1.67 22.92
C THR A 63 -6.83 -0.26 23.35
N HIS A 64 -6.34 0.77 22.67
CA HIS A 64 -6.65 2.17 22.94
C HIS A 64 -7.89 2.69 22.18
N LYS A 65 -8.60 1.85 21.41
CA LYS A 65 -9.80 2.23 20.66
C LYS A 65 -11.02 1.47 21.19
N ASN A 66 -12.17 2.14 21.24
CA ASN A 66 -13.43 1.49 21.61
C ASN A 66 -13.66 0.22 20.78
N ASN A 67 -14.12 -0.84 21.43
CA ASN A 67 -14.33 -2.19 20.85
C ASN A 67 -13.04 -2.90 20.39
N ASN A 68 -11.86 -2.38 20.74
CA ASN A 68 -10.57 -3.02 20.52
C ASN A 68 -10.39 -3.59 19.09
N PRO A 69 -10.52 -2.77 18.03
CA PRO A 69 -10.41 -3.22 16.66
C PRO A 69 -9.03 -3.83 16.37
N LEU A 70 -9.03 -4.92 15.61
CA LEU A 70 -7.84 -5.58 15.10
C LEU A 70 -7.22 -4.74 13.99
N ARG A 71 -5.96 -4.34 14.16
CA ARG A 71 -5.15 -3.82 13.06
C ARG A 71 -4.68 -5.00 12.24
N LEU A 72 -5.29 -5.23 11.08
CA LEU A 72 -4.79 -6.25 10.17
C LEU A 72 -3.41 -5.85 9.63
N ILE A 73 -2.54 -6.85 9.58
CA ILE A 73 -1.21 -6.84 9.00
C ILE A 73 -1.20 -8.05 8.05
N THR A 74 -0.75 -7.80 6.83
CA THR A 74 -0.62 -8.84 5.80
C THR A 74 0.76 -9.48 5.89
N ASP A 75 0.79 -10.81 5.81
CA ASP A 75 2.03 -11.59 5.75
C ASP A 75 2.84 -11.33 4.47
N CYS A 76 4.13 -11.69 4.50
CA CYS A 76 5.07 -11.60 3.38
C CYS A 76 5.03 -12.87 2.52
N GLY A 77 5.64 -12.83 1.33
CA GLY A 77 5.70 -13.98 0.43
C GLY A 77 4.45 -14.19 -0.43
N THR A 78 3.55 -13.20 -0.53
CA THR A 78 2.32 -13.32 -1.33
C THR A 78 2.60 -13.17 -2.83
N ALA A 79 1.63 -13.53 -3.67
CA ALA A 79 1.73 -13.40 -5.13
C ALA A 79 2.03 -11.96 -5.60
N ILE A 80 1.63 -10.95 -4.83
CA ILE A 80 1.76 -9.54 -5.19
C ILE A 80 3.00 -8.85 -4.57
N GLU A 81 3.76 -9.52 -3.71
CA GLU A 81 4.82 -8.88 -2.92
C GLU A 81 5.88 -8.19 -3.80
N ARG A 82 6.44 -8.93 -4.76
CA ARG A 82 7.47 -8.37 -5.66
C ARG A 82 6.91 -7.30 -6.60
N LEU A 83 5.64 -7.43 -6.99
CA LEU A 83 4.93 -6.39 -7.72
C LEU A 83 4.81 -5.12 -6.87
N SER A 84 4.46 -5.22 -5.59
CA SER A 84 4.40 -4.07 -4.68
C SER A 84 5.77 -3.39 -4.56
N VAL A 85 6.84 -4.16 -4.37
CA VAL A 85 8.21 -3.61 -4.32
C VAL A 85 8.60 -2.95 -5.64
N PHE A 86 8.26 -3.57 -6.78
CA PHE A 86 8.46 -2.96 -8.11
C PHE A 86 7.75 -1.61 -8.21
N THR A 87 6.46 -1.55 -7.86
CA THR A 87 5.71 -0.29 -7.91
C THR A 87 6.28 0.76 -6.98
N GLU A 88 6.66 0.41 -5.75
CA GLU A 88 7.25 1.36 -4.80
C GLU A 88 8.57 1.93 -5.34
N PHE A 89 9.44 1.08 -5.92
CA PHE A 89 10.73 1.50 -6.45
C PHE A 89 10.58 2.60 -7.51
N TYR A 90 9.61 2.48 -8.42
CA TYR A 90 9.39 3.48 -9.48
C TYR A 90 8.55 4.68 -9.04
N LEU A 91 7.55 4.48 -8.16
CA LEU A 91 6.65 5.56 -7.73
C LEU A 91 7.24 6.43 -6.63
N LYS A 92 8.07 5.88 -5.74
CA LYS A 92 8.63 6.62 -4.60
C LYS A 92 9.44 7.85 -5.02
N PRO A 93 10.34 7.81 -6.01
CA PRO A 93 11.05 9.01 -6.46
C PRO A 93 10.12 10.07 -7.05
N LEU A 94 9.00 9.67 -7.68
CA LEU A 94 8.02 10.60 -8.22
C LEU A 94 7.26 11.30 -7.09
N ALA A 95 6.80 10.55 -6.10
CA ALA A 95 6.13 11.09 -4.92
C ALA A 95 7.05 12.08 -4.16
N GLN A 96 8.33 11.73 -4.02
CA GLN A 96 9.33 12.55 -3.33
C GLN A 96 9.67 13.87 -4.03
N LYS A 97 9.39 13.99 -5.34
CA LYS A 97 9.61 15.22 -6.11
C LYS A 97 8.45 16.21 -6.03
N LEU A 98 7.30 15.79 -5.47
CA LEU A 98 6.15 16.67 -5.36
C LEU A 98 6.43 17.81 -4.35
N PRO A 99 6.03 19.07 -4.64
CA PRO A 99 6.19 20.18 -3.70
C PRO A 99 5.48 19.94 -2.36
N ALA A 100 4.37 19.21 -2.39
CA ALA A 100 3.58 18.85 -1.22
C ALA A 100 4.08 17.59 -0.50
N PHE A 101 5.26 17.06 -0.86
CA PHE A 101 5.75 15.82 -0.28
C PHE A 101 6.10 15.98 1.20
N ILE A 102 5.46 15.17 2.03
CA ILE A 102 5.72 15.08 3.47
C ILE A 102 6.37 13.72 3.77
N LYS A 103 7.57 13.76 4.37
CA LYS A 103 8.37 12.56 4.66
C LYS A 103 7.82 11.73 5.81
N ASP A 104 7.58 12.40 6.94
CA ASP A 104 7.15 11.82 8.20
C ASP A 104 6.50 12.92 9.06
N THR A 105 6.04 12.54 10.26
CA THR A 105 5.39 13.46 11.21
C THR A 105 6.30 14.62 11.61
N THR A 106 7.61 14.37 11.77
CA THR A 106 8.57 15.41 12.14
C THR A 106 8.76 16.43 11.01
N HIS A 107 8.87 15.95 9.76
CA HIS A 107 8.90 16.80 8.58
C HIS A 107 7.62 17.62 8.46
N LEU A 108 6.45 17.02 8.71
CA LEU A 108 5.17 17.72 8.69
C LEU A 108 5.13 18.88 9.69
N ILE A 109 5.49 18.62 10.96
CA ILE A 109 5.51 19.63 12.02
C ILE A 109 6.46 20.77 11.63
N ASN A 110 7.65 20.43 11.13
CA ASN A 110 8.62 21.43 10.68
C ASN A 110 8.10 22.29 9.51
N GLU A 111 7.38 21.72 8.55
CA GLU A 111 6.76 22.48 7.45
C GLU A 111 5.64 23.39 7.97
N ILE A 112 4.81 22.93 8.91
CA ILE A 112 3.79 23.75 9.56
C ILE A 112 4.42 24.93 10.31
N ASP A 113 5.49 24.70 11.07
CA ASP A 113 6.20 25.76 11.78
C ASP A 113 6.83 26.78 10.83
N LYS A 114 7.37 26.33 9.69
CA LYS A 114 7.87 27.23 8.64
C LYS A 114 6.75 28.08 8.06
N LEU A 115 5.56 27.51 7.85
CA LEU A 115 4.38 28.26 7.38
C LEU A 115 3.96 29.31 8.40
N ASN A 116 3.85 28.94 9.68
CA ASN A 116 3.47 29.86 10.76
C ASN A 116 4.47 31.03 10.91
N LYS A 117 5.76 30.79 10.70
CA LYS A 117 6.81 31.84 10.74
C LYS A 117 6.75 32.83 9.57
N LYS A 118 6.07 32.52 8.48
CA LYS A 118 5.93 33.42 7.32
C LYS A 118 4.88 34.52 7.55
N GLY A 119 4.19 34.51 8.68
CA GLY A 119 3.13 35.45 9.01
C GLY A 119 1.74 34.84 8.86
N PRO A 120 0.69 35.65 9.02
CA PRO A 120 -0.68 35.17 8.88
C PRO A 120 -0.93 34.63 7.47
N LEU A 121 -1.76 33.59 7.37
CA LEU A 121 -2.26 33.11 6.08
C LEU A 121 -2.99 34.25 5.35
N PRO A 122 -2.97 34.26 4.00
CA PRO A 122 -3.73 35.24 3.23
C PRO A 122 -5.21 35.28 3.64
N PRO A 123 -5.87 36.45 3.57
CA PRO A 123 -7.32 36.54 3.72
C PRO A 123 -8.03 35.52 2.83
N ASP A 124 -9.17 35.00 3.29
CA ASP A 124 -10.00 34.00 2.59
C ASP A 124 -9.35 32.62 2.39
N THR A 125 -8.27 32.30 3.11
CA THR A 125 -7.70 30.95 3.12
C THR A 125 -8.65 29.97 3.82
N LEU A 126 -9.07 28.93 3.10
CA LEU A 126 -9.86 27.82 3.65
C LEU A 126 -8.93 26.73 4.21
N LEU A 127 -9.05 26.44 5.50
CA LEU A 127 -8.46 25.24 6.08
C LEU A 127 -9.43 24.07 5.85
N VAL A 128 -9.00 23.08 5.07
CA VAL A 128 -9.76 21.85 4.82
C VAL A 128 -9.26 20.74 5.75
N SER A 129 -10.19 20.09 6.46
CA SER A 129 -9.94 18.95 7.35
C SER A 129 -10.37 17.63 6.71
#